data_AF-A0A9E5HD38-F1
#
_entry.id   AF-A0A9E5HD38-F1
#
_cell.length_a   1.000
_cell.length_b   1.000
_cell.length_c   1.000
_cell.angle_alpha   90.00
_cell.angle_beta   90.00
_cell.angle_gamma   90.00
#
_symmetry.space_group_name_H-M   'P 1'
#
loop_
_entity.id
_entity.type
_entity.pdbx_description
1 polymer ?
#
loop_
_entity_poly.entity_id
_entity_poly.type
_entity_poly.pdbx_seq_one_letter_code
_entity_poly.pdbx_strand_id
1 'polypeptide(L)'
;MYATPGPNNSILTASGIKFGFIRSIPNVLGIPTGHGLQLALVCLGLGSLFIKYPILFDVLRYVGSAYILYLAYKMFGSLNISKTEDRSRPLNYYEAILFQFVNPKAWV
;
A
#
# COMPACT_ATOMS: atom_id res chain seq x y z
N MET A 1 11.56 -5.16 -6.48
CA MET A 1 12.20 -5.55 -5.20
C MET A 1 11.24 -6.42 -4.39
N TYR A 2 11.16 -7.73 -4.68
CA TYR A 2 10.23 -8.64 -3.99
C TYR A 2 10.81 -9.25 -2.71
N ALA A 3 12.13 -9.17 -2.51
CA ALA A 3 12.85 -9.85 -1.42
C ALA A 3 12.91 -9.07 -0.09
N THR A 4 12.73 -7.75 -0.10
CA THR A 4 12.74 -6.96 1.14
C THR A 4 11.34 -6.91 1.76
N PRO A 5 11.17 -7.19 3.06
CA PRO A 5 9.91 -6.96 3.74
C PRO A 5 9.52 -5.47 3.57
N GLY A 6 8.27 -5.25 3.21
CA GLY A 6 7.75 -3.93 2.88
C GLY A 6 6.24 -3.92 3.00
N PRO A 7 5.61 -2.74 2.88
CA PRO A 7 4.18 -2.59 3.15
C PRO A 7 3.31 -3.55 2.33
N ASN A 8 3.63 -3.73 1.04
CA ASN A 8 2.91 -4.65 0.15
C ASN A 8 2.98 -6.10 0.63
N ASN A 9 4.17 -6.57 1.03
CA ASN A 9 4.37 -7.93 1.52
C ASN A 9 3.64 -8.14 2.85
N SER A 10 3.73 -7.17 3.79
CA SER A 10 3.05 -7.25 5.08
C SER A 10 1.52 -7.27 4.94
N ILE A 11 0.97 -6.46 4.05
CA ILE A 11 -0.48 -6.43 3.77
C ILE A 11 -0.94 -7.74 3.12
N LEU A 12 -0.18 -8.28 2.16
CA LEU A 12 -0.50 -9.57 1.54
C LEU A 12 -0.41 -10.72 2.54
N THR A 13 0.60 -10.72 3.41
CA THR A 13 0.72 -11.71 4.49
C THR A 13 -0.45 -11.61 5.46
N ALA A 14 -0.78 -10.40 5.93
CA ALA A 14 -1.92 -10.19 6.83
C ALA A 14 -3.25 -10.59 6.18
N SER A 15 -3.44 -10.25 4.90
CA SER A 15 -4.64 -10.60 4.13
C SER A 15 -4.75 -12.11 3.91
N GLY A 16 -3.64 -12.78 3.60
CA GLY A 16 -3.58 -14.24 3.46
C GLY A 16 -3.89 -14.97 4.76
N ILE A 17 -3.34 -14.49 5.89
CA ILE A 17 -3.61 -15.05 7.22
C ILE A 17 -5.05 -14.80 7.65
N LYS A 18 -5.61 -13.60 7.45
CA LYS A 18 -6.93 -13.20 7.97
C LYS A 18 -8.10 -13.60 7.07
N PHE A 19 -7.92 -13.61 5.74
CA PHE A 19 -9.03 -13.81 4.78
C PHE A 19 -8.79 -14.96 3.79
N GLY A 20 -7.62 -15.58 3.79
CA GLY A 20 -7.26 -16.67 2.89
C GLY A 20 -6.78 -16.20 1.52
N PHE A 21 -6.23 -17.14 0.75
CA PHE A 21 -5.58 -16.87 -0.54
C PHE A 21 -6.55 -16.31 -1.59
N ILE A 22 -7.70 -16.96 -1.79
CA ILE A 22 -8.68 -16.59 -2.84
C ILE A 22 -9.17 -15.15 -2.66
N ARG A 23 -9.51 -14.76 -1.43
CA ARG A 23 -10.00 -13.42 -1.13
C ARG A 23 -8.91 -12.34 -1.22
N SER A 24 -7.64 -12.74 -1.26
CA SER A 24 -6.49 -11.85 -1.41
C SER A 24 -6.06 -11.63 -2.86
N ILE A 25 -6.59 -12.41 -3.83
CA ILE A 25 -6.27 -12.29 -5.26
C ILE A 25 -6.48 -10.86 -5.80
N PRO A 26 -7.58 -10.15 -5.50
CA PRO A 26 -7.76 -8.77 -5.97
C PRO A 26 -6.64 -7.84 -5.51
N ASN A 27 -6.15 -8.02 -4.28
CA ASN A 27 -5.04 -7.25 -3.73
C ASN A 27 -3.71 -7.60 -4.43
N VAL A 28 -3.46 -8.89 -4.66
CA VAL A 28 -2.28 -9.37 -5.41
C VAL A 28 -2.22 -8.77 -6.81
N LEU A 29 -3.36 -8.65 -7.50
CA LEU A 29 -3.42 -8.09 -8.85
C LEU A 29 -3.41 -6.55 -8.88
N GLY A 30 -3.93 -5.90 -7.84
CA GLY A 30 -3.97 -4.43 -7.74
C GLY A 30 -2.59 -3.80 -7.56
N ILE A 31 -1.67 -4.48 -6.86
CA ILE A 31 -0.30 -4.00 -6.66
C ILE A 31 0.48 -3.81 -7.98
N PRO A 32 0.62 -4.82 -8.86
CA PRO A 32 1.36 -4.67 -10.11
C PRO A 32 0.68 -3.70 -11.09
N THR A 33 -0.65 -3.64 -11.11
CA THR A 33 -1.37 -2.66 -11.95
C THR A 33 -1.22 -1.24 -11.45
N GLY A 34 -1.28 -1.00 -10.14
CA GLY A 34 -1.02 0.31 -9.56
C GLY A 34 0.41 0.78 -9.81
N HIS A 35 1.39 -0.13 -9.68
CA HIS A 35 2.77 0.20 -9.97
C HIS A 35 3.01 0.45 -11.47
N GLY A 36 2.39 -0.33 -12.36
CA GLY A 36 2.44 -0.10 -13.81
C GLY A 36 1.83 1.25 -14.21
N LEU A 37 0.70 1.63 -13.60
CA LEU A 37 0.08 2.94 -13.80
C LEU A 37 0.98 4.08 -13.32
N GLN A 38 1.58 3.93 -12.15
CA GLN A 38 2.52 4.91 -11.60
C GLN A 38 3.74 5.09 -12.50
N LEU A 39 4.29 3.99 -13.03
CA LEU A 39 5.41 4.03 -13.97
C LEU A 39 5.02 4.73 -15.28
N ALA A 40 3.85 4.40 -15.83
CA ALA A 40 3.32 5.06 -17.03
C ALA A 40 3.18 6.57 -16.81
N LEU A 41 2.64 6.98 -15.67
CA LEU A 41 2.51 8.38 -15.28
C LEU A 41 3.87 9.08 -15.18
N VAL A 42 4.88 8.46 -14.58
CA VAL A 42 6.25 8.99 -14.53
C VAL A 42 6.81 9.18 -15.94
N CYS A 43 6.65 8.18 -16.81
CA CYS A 43 7.08 8.24 -18.22
C CYS A 43 6.36 9.34 -19.01
N LEU A 44 5.09 9.63 -18.68
CA LEU A 44 4.31 10.72 -19.28
C LEU A 44 4.70 12.11 -18.76
N GLY A 45 5.65 12.21 -17.83
CA GLY A 45 6.23 13.48 -17.39
C GLY A 45 5.97 13.85 -15.94
N LEU A 46 5.28 13.01 -15.14
CA LEU A 46 5.18 13.25 -13.69
C LEU A 46 6.56 13.23 -13.00
N GLY A 47 7.54 12.51 -13.56
CA GLY A 47 8.92 12.58 -13.08
C GLY A 47 9.50 14.00 -13.13
N SER A 48 9.11 14.81 -14.11
CA SER A 48 9.59 16.19 -14.25
C SER A 48 9.10 17.11 -13.14
N LEU A 49 7.91 16.85 -12.57
CA LEU A 49 7.36 17.58 -11.43
C LEU A 49 8.19 17.33 -10.17
N PHE A 50 8.61 16.09 -9.94
CA PHE A 50 9.47 15.74 -8.80
C PHE A 50 10.87 16.33 -8.93
N ILE A 51 11.42 16.43 -10.15
CA ILE A 51 12.70 17.11 -10.40
C ILE A 51 12.56 18.62 -10.15
N LYS A 52 11.45 19.23 -10.58
CA LYS A 52 11.21 20.67 -10.43
C LYS A 52 10.87 21.08 -9.01
N TYR A 53 10.18 20.22 -8.26
CA TYR A 53 9.75 20.45 -6.88
C TYR A 53 10.15 19.27 -5.99
N PRO A 54 11.43 19.19 -5.57
CA PRO A 54 11.91 18.09 -4.72
C PRO A 54 11.15 17.98 -3.39
N ILE A 55 10.57 19.09 -2.91
CA ILE A 55 9.77 19.13 -1.68
C ILE A 55 8.54 18.22 -1.73
N LEU A 56 7.96 17.97 -2.92
CA LEU A 56 6.84 17.03 -3.06
C LEU A 56 7.25 15.61 -2.68
N PHE A 57 8.49 15.23 -2.99
CA PHE A 57 9.01 13.92 -2.65
C PHE A 57 9.20 13.78 -1.14
N ASP A 58 9.73 14.80 -0.47
CA ASP A 58 9.89 14.82 0.99
C ASP A 58 8.54 14.77 1.70
N VAL A 59 7.57 15.57 1.27
CA VAL A 59 6.21 15.54 1.83
C VAL A 59 5.59 14.15 1.66
N LEU A 60 5.68 13.57 0.46
CA LEU A 60 5.16 12.23 0.20
C LEU A 60 5.83 11.17 1.08
N ARG A 61 7.14 11.28 1.28
CA ARG A 61 7.91 10.40 2.16
C ARG A 61 7.44 10.50 3.62
N TYR A 62 7.28 11.71 4.16
CA TYR A 62 6.82 11.91 5.53
C TYR A 62 5.37 11.46 5.73
N VAL A 63 4.47 11.83 4.81
CA VAL A 63 3.05 11.44 4.86
C VAL A 63 2.89 9.93 4.74
N GLY A 64 3.58 9.29 3.78
CA GLY A 64 3.56 7.83 3.61
C GLY A 64 4.10 7.10 4.85
N SER A 65 5.17 7.61 5.46
CA SER A 65 5.73 7.06 6.71
C SER A 65 4.75 7.18 7.88
N ALA A 66 4.15 8.36 8.07
CA ALA A 66 3.15 8.59 9.11
C ALA A 66 1.91 7.71 8.93
N TYR A 67 1.45 7.52 7.68
CA TYR A 67 0.33 6.65 7.36
C TYR A 67 0.61 5.18 7.69
N ILE A 68 1.82 4.68 7.38
CA ILE A 68 2.22 3.32 7.75
C ILE A 68 2.29 3.17 9.28
N LEU A 69 2.84 4.15 9.99
CA LEU A 69 2.86 4.14 11.46
C LEU A 69 1.44 4.14 12.05
N TYR A 70 0.52 4.92 11.47
CA TYR A 70 -0.89 4.92 11.84
C TYR A 70 -1.56 3.55 11.59
N LEU A 71 -1.32 2.94 10.43
CA LEU A 71 -1.83 1.59 10.15
C LEU A 71 -1.25 0.55 11.12
N ALA A 72 0.05 0.62 11.41
CA ALA A 72 0.69 -0.25 12.37
C ALA A 72 0.07 -0.10 13.77
N TYR A 73 -0.11 1.14 14.25
CA TYR A 73 -0.78 1.44 15.52
C TYR A 73 -2.20 0.87 15.57
N LYS A 74 -2.97 1.02 14.48
CA LYS A 74 -4.33 0.46 14.37
C LYS A 74 -4.35 -1.06 14.41
N MET A 75 -3.35 -1.74 13.85
CA MET A 75 -3.21 -3.19 13.90
C MET A 75 -2.86 -3.69 15.31
N PHE A 76 -2.02 -2.97 16.06
CA PHE A 76 -1.71 -3.32 17.46
C PHE A 76 -2.96 -3.26 18.36
N GLY A 77 -3.87 -2.32 18.11
CA GLY A 77 -5.12 -2.20 18.88
C GLY A 77 -6.22 -3.22 18.51
N SER A 78 -6.15 -3.88 17.34
CA SER A 78 -7.20 -4.80 16.86
C SER A 78 -6.99 -6.26 17.26
N LEU A 79 -6.10 -6.55 18.23
CA LEU A 79 -5.87 -7.89 18.79
C LEU A 79 -6.88 -8.28 19.87
N ASN A 80 -7.98 -7.53 20.01
CA ASN A 80 -9.10 -7.94 20.83
C ASN A 80 -10.03 -8.80 19.97
N ILE A 81 -9.90 -10.12 20.06
CA ILE A 81 -10.85 -11.10 19.50
C ILE A 81 -12.12 -11.04 20.35
N SER A 82 -12.82 -9.90 20.31
CA SER A 82 -14.20 -9.84 20.77
C SER A 82 -15.07 -10.20 19.57
N LYS A 83 -16.01 -11.13 19.78
CA LYS A 83 -17.04 -11.57 18.81
C LYS A 83 -18.02 -10.43 18.48
N THR A 84 -17.52 -9.31 17.99
CA THR A 84 -18.27 -8.37 17.16
C THR A 84 -18.08 -8.85 15.74
N GLU A 85 -19.16 -8.96 14.97
CA GLU A 85 -19.12 -9.32 13.54
C GLU A 85 -18.04 -8.47 12.83
N ASP A 86 -16.86 -9.05 12.66
CA ASP A 86 -15.70 -8.35 12.12
C ASP A 86 -15.93 -8.22 10.61
N ARG A 87 -16.59 -7.13 10.18
CA ARG A 87 -16.71 -6.73 8.77
C ARG A 87 -15.36 -6.31 8.17
N SER A 88 -14.26 -6.79 8.73
CA SER A 88 -12.94 -6.71 8.12
C SER A 88 -12.97 -7.43 6.78
N ARG A 89 -12.56 -6.73 5.72
CA ARG A 89 -12.40 -7.27 4.37
C ARG A 89 -10.96 -7.06 3.89
N PRO A 90 -10.44 -7.92 3.01
CA PRO A 90 -9.18 -7.64 2.34
C PRO A 90 -9.30 -6.34 1.53
N LEU A 91 -8.16 -5.71 1.24
CA LEU A 91 -8.12 -4.56 0.32
C LEU A 91 -8.71 -4.97 -1.03
N ASN A 92 -9.63 -4.16 -1.54
CA ASN A 92 -10.15 -4.30 -2.88
C ASN A 92 -9.06 -3.94 -3.90
N TYR A 93 -9.24 -4.42 -5.13
CA TYR A 93 -8.34 -4.17 -6.26
C TYR A 93 -7.97 -2.68 -6.42
N TYR A 94 -8.95 -1.77 -6.42
CA TYR A 94 -8.71 -0.32 -6.54
C TYR A 94 -8.01 0.29 -5.32
N GLU A 95 -8.30 -0.23 -4.12
CA GLU A 95 -7.63 0.22 -2.89
C GLU A 95 -6.15 -0.16 -2.93
N ALA A 96 -5.83 -1.36 -3.44
CA ALA A 96 -4.46 -1.80 -3.67
C ALA A 96 -3.72 -1.00 -4.75
N ILE A 97 -4.42 -0.56 -5.80
CA ILE A 97 -3.88 0.37 -6.81
C ILE A 97 -3.52 1.71 -6.18
N LEU A 98 -4.49 2.33 -5.48
CA LEU A 98 -4.30 3.64 -4.85
C LEU A 98 -3.22 3.60 -3.77
N PHE A 99 -3.10 2.48 -3.07
CA PHE A 99 -2.05 2.28 -2.08
C PHE A 99 -0.65 2.42 -2.67
N GLN A 100 -0.41 2.05 -3.93
CA GLN A 100 0.90 2.24 -4.56
C GLN A 100 1.31 3.71 -4.66
N PHE A 101 0.37 4.63 -4.87
CA PHE A 101 0.68 6.06 -4.93
C PHE A 101 1.11 6.63 -3.57
N VAL A 102 0.58 6.09 -2.48
CA VAL A 102 0.95 6.50 -1.11
C VAL A 102 2.21 5.79 -0.63
N ASN A 103 2.54 4.63 -1.19
CA ASN A 103 3.68 3.83 -0.79
C ASN A 103 5.00 4.49 -1.25
N PRO A 104 5.78 5.13 -0.36
CA PRO A 104 7.00 5.83 -0.77
C PRO A 104 8.05 4.87 -1.37
N LYS A 105 8.02 3.59 -0.98
CA LYS A 105 8.88 2.54 -1.57
C LYS A 105 8.51 2.22 -3.02
N ALA A 106 7.29 2.56 -3.45
CA ALA A 106 6.91 2.42 -4.86
C ALA A 106 7.51 3.53 -5.74
N TRP A 107 7.97 4.63 -5.15
CA TRP A 107 8.57 5.78 -5.84
C TRP A 107 10.10 5.79 -5.83
N VAL A 108 10.73 4.90 -5.07
CA VAL A 108 12.18 4.70 -4.99
C VAL A 108 12.57 3.50 -5.84
#